data_AF-A0A0A1WG05-F1
#
_entry.id   AF-A0A0A1WG05-F1
#
_cell.length_a   1.000
_cell.length_b   1.000
_cell.length_c   1.000
_cell.angle_alpha   90.00
_cell.angle_beta   90.00
_cell.angle_gamma   90.00
#
_symmetry.space_group_name_H-M   'P 1'
#
loop_
_entity.id
_entity.type
_entity.pdbx_description
1 polymer ?
#
loop_
_entity_poly.entity_id
_entity_poly.type
_entity_poly.pdbx_seq_one_letter_code
_entity_poly.pdbx_strand_id
1 'polypeptide(L)'
;MSSSENEESDREMQTDDEELEEPDLDASDTESDDGDEDDESDNESPKKQTLEEKVTEDITKKYAERQGKQLYIRFPHKLPEDDEDFQKVTKALSPLILKAHKPRQKHARFCLIDFGSREERDTALKAIKAASKTGGPKVVVSIPRTESDEFVQELVQRKVNTLEKKKAKSRLRRASKLALRSKNFTSSVVITNLPQSASTAEVRKLFPNAVDVHIKPRKGKLVNSSIATITLPSTMEARAAMKKKRSLGGTELIVRFDTQKVKKGGGKAKKNNKTKSSTNAASKTDEIKIYN
;
A
#
# COMPACT_ATOMS: atom_id res chain seq x y z
N MET A 1 -41.27 16.67 -14.71
CA MET A 1 -40.28 16.09 -15.64
C MET A 1 -39.02 16.93 -15.50
N SER A 2 -38.07 16.45 -14.70
CA SER A 2 -36.84 15.78 -15.17
C SER A 2 -35.89 16.76 -15.85
N SER A 3 -34.80 17.14 -15.18
CA SER A 3 -33.54 16.39 -15.29
C SER A 3 -32.51 16.91 -14.30
N SER A 4 -31.83 15.94 -13.69
CA SER A 4 -30.72 16.04 -12.74
C SER A 4 -29.44 16.43 -13.46
N GLU A 5 -28.58 17.23 -12.82
CA GLU A 5 -27.13 17.08 -12.97
C GLU A 5 -26.45 17.18 -11.60
N ASN A 6 -25.55 16.22 -11.43
CA ASN A 6 -24.96 15.73 -10.20
C ASN A 6 -23.53 16.27 -10.18
N GLU A 7 -23.18 17.21 -9.30
CA GLU A 7 -21.79 17.60 -9.08
C GLU A 7 -21.23 16.81 -7.90
N GLU A 8 -20.40 15.84 -8.30
CA GLU A 8 -19.67 14.87 -7.51
C GLU A 8 -18.58 15.58 -6.70
N SER A 9 -18.81 15.75 -5.40
CA SER A 9 -17.81 16.26 -4.46
C SER A 9 -16.90 15.12 -4.02
N ASP A 10 -15.90 14.85 -4.85
CA ASP A 10 -14.79 13.95 -4.55
C ASP A 10 -13.85 14.68 -3.57
N ARG A 11 -14.03 14.42 -2.27
CA ARG A 11 -13.09 14.86 -1.23
C ARG A 11 -12.50 13.63 -0.56
N GLU A 12 -11.30 13.33 -1.05
CA GLU A 12 -10.41 12.27 -0.62
C GLU A 12 -10.27 12.23 0.90
N MET A 13 -10.53 11.04 1.46
CA MET A 13 -10.36 10.74 2.87
C MET A 13 -8.86 10.76 3.21
N GLN A 14 -8.42 11.80 3.93
CA GLN A 14 -7.22 11.74 4.76
C GLN A 14 -7.50 10.78 5.91
N THR A 15 -6.95 9.58 5.82
CA THR A 15 -6.75 8.69 6.96
C THR A 15 -5.44 9.08 7.64
N ASP A 16 -5.50 9.36 8.93
CA ASP A 16 -4.34 9.54 9.81
C ASP A 16 -3.33 8.40 9.60
N ASP A 17 -2.14 8.83 9.19
CA ASP A 17 -0.92 8.06 8.99
C ASP A 17 -0.22 8.00 10.35
N GLU A 18 -0.53 6.98 11.16
CA GLU A 18 0.38 6.57 12.22
C GLU A 18 1.53 5.82 11.53
N GLU A 19 2.60 6.56 11.21
CA GLU A 19 3.93 6.05 10.87
C GLU A 19 4.43 5.12 11.99
N LEU A 20 4.08 3.84 11.89
CA LEU A 20 4.83 2.78 12.54
C LEU A 20 6.04 2.50 11.64
N GLU A 21 7.19 3.01 12.07
CA GLU A 21 8.53 2.73 11.54
C GLU A 21 8.65 1.25 11.11
N GLU A 22 8.73 1.02 9.80
CA GLU A 22 9.10 -0.28 9.25
C GLU A 22 10.58 -0.54 9.56
N PRO A 23 10.97 -1.59 10.31
CA PRO A 23 12.36 -2.00 10.30
C PRO A 23 12.68 -2.57 8.91
N ASP A 24 13.62 -1.93 8.23
CA ASP A 24 14.18 -2.31 6.94
C ASP A 24 14.93 -3.65 7.08
N LEU A 25 14.19 -4.76 6.94
CA LEU A 25 14.76 -6.10 6.86
C LEU A 25 15.28 -6.33 5.44
N ASP A 26 16.41 -5.68 5.17
CA ASP A 26 17.26 -5.98 4.02
C ASP A 26 17.85 -7.38 4.16
N ALA A 27 18.05 -8.02 3.02
CA ALA A 27 18.25 -9.44 2.87
C ALA A 27 19.66 -9.93 3.26
N SER A 28 19.72 -11.04 4.00
CA SER A 28 20.71 -12.11 3.83
C SER A 28 19.95 -13.43 4.00
N ASP A 29 19.62 -14.20 2.96
CA ASP A 29 20.52 -14.96 2.09
C ASP A 29 21.39 -15.95 2.88
N THR A 30 20.76 -17.04 3.32
CA THR A 30 21.41 -18.33 3.59
C THR A 30 20.48 -19.43 3.08
N GLU A 31 20.76 -19.86 1.85
CA GLU A 31 20.42 -21.19 1.34
C GLU A 31 21.06 -22.23 2.28
N SER A 32 20.25 -23.00 2.99
CA SER A 32 20.65 -24.29 3.55
C SER A 32 19.60 -25.32 3.17
N ASP A 33 19.91 -26.00 2.08
CA ASP A 33 19.55 -27.39 1.81
C ASP A 33 20.05 -28.24 2.99
N ASP A 34 19.14 -28.83 3.76
CA ASP A 34 19.41 -30.01 4.57
C ASP A 34 18.14 -30.85 4.61
N GLY A 35 18.32 -32.13 4.29
CA GLY A 35 17.28 -33.10 4.02
C GLY A 35 16.52 -33.56 5.26
N ASP A 36 15.50 -34.37 4.97
CA ASP A 36 14.71 -35.18 5.91
C ASP A 36 15.50 -35.66 7.13
N GLU A 37 14.90 -35.51 8.31
CA GLU A 37 14.71 -36.62 9.25
C GLU A 37 13.66 -36.21 10.32
N ASP A 38 12.63 -37.05 10.42
CA ASP A 38 11.69 -37.09 11.54
C ASP A 38 12.46 -37.18 12.87
N ASP A 39 12.18 -36.29 13.81
CA ASP A 39 12.26 -36.67 15.22
C ASP A 39 11.22 -35.90 16.05
N GLU A 40 10.33 -36.69 16.66
CA GLU A 40 9.40 -36.22 17.66
C GLU A 40 10.15 -35.83 18.93
N SER A 41 9.97 -34.60 19.39
CA SER A 41 10.10 -34.28 20.81
C SER A 41 9.33 -33.02 21.16
N ASP A 42 8.27 -33.24 21.94
CA ASP A 42 7.50 -32.27 22.71
C ASP A 42 8.35 -31.15 23.30
N ASN A 43 8.09 -29.92 22.87
CA ASN A 43 8.27 -28.76 23.75
C ASN A 43 7.21 -27.70 23.43
N GLU A 44 6.24 -27.62 24.33
CA GLU A 44 5.08 -26.72 24.34
C GLU A 44 5.54 -25.25 24.30
N SER A 45 5.74 -24.72 23.10
CA SER A 45 5.77 -23.28 22.88
C SER A 45 4.33 -22.79 22.70
N PRO A 46 3.92 -21.67 23.34
CA PRO A 46 2.55 -21.20 23.24
C PRO A 46 2.25 -20.94 21.76
N LYS A 47 1.28 -21.69 21.22
CA LYS A 47 0.82 -21.57 19.83
C LYS A 47 0.72 -20.09 19.50
N LYS A 48 1.58 -19.62 18.59
CA LYS A 48 1.55 -18.22 18.14
C LYS A 48 0.17 -17.98 17.56
N GLN A 49 -0.72 -17.39 18.36
CA GLN A 49 -2.09 -17.13 17.94
C GLN A 49 -2.06 -16.40 16.62
N THR A 50 -2.80 -16.94 15.65
CA THR A 50 -2.85 -16.35 14.32
C THR A 50 -3.38 -14.91 14.44
N LEU A 51 -2.96 -14.01 13.55
CA LEU A 51 -3.46 -12.63 13.54
C LEU A 51 -4.99 -12.57 13.46
N GLU A 52 -5.60 -13.61 12.91
CA GLU A 52 -7.05 -13.78 12.79
C GLU A 52 -7.67 -14.12 14.15
N GLU A 53 -7.10 -15.07 14.91
CA GLU A 53 -7.50 -15.37 16.28
C GLU A 53 -7.43 -14.14 17.18
N LYS A 54 -6.35 -13.36 17.13
CA LYS A 54 -6.22 -12.11 17.90
C LYS A 54 -7.32 -11.11 17.57
N VAL A 55 -7.63 -10.94 16.28
CA VAL A 55 -8.71 -10.06 15.82
C VAL A 55 -10.07 -10.56 16.27
N THR A 56 -10.30 -11.88 16.24
CA THR A 56 -11.54 -12.48 16.71
C THR A 56 -11.73 -12.25 18.21
N GLU A 57 -10.69 -12.49 19.01
CA GLU A 57 -10.73 -12.30 20.46
C GLU A 57 -10.94 -10.84 20.84
N ASP A 58 -10.23 -9.91 20.20
CA ASP A 58 -10.33 -8.48 20.51
C ASP A 58 -11.73 -7.93 20.19
N ILE A 59 -12.32 -8.34 19.07
CA ILE A 59 -13.65 -7.90 18.67
C ILE A 59 -14.70 -8.56 19.57
N THR A 60 -14.62 -9.87 19.79
CA THR A 60 -15.58 -10.59 20.63
C THR A 60 -15.54 -10.11 22.08
N LYS A 61 -14.37 -9.89 22.69
CA LYS A 61 -14.24 -9.32 24.04
C LYS A 61 -14.88 -7.93 24.14
N LYS A 62 -14.56 -7.02 23.20
CA LYS A 62 -15.11 -5.65 23.18
C LYS A 62 -16.64 -5.62 23.08
N TYR A 63 -17.23 -6.50 22.26
CA TYR A 63 -18.67 -6.56 22.12
C TYR A 63 -19.33 -7.33 23.26
N ALA A 64 -18.71 -8.40 23.79
CA ALA A 64 -19.21 -9.15 24.95
C ALA A 64 -19.28 -8.29 26.22
N GLU A 65 -18.30 -7.42 26.49
CA GLU A 65 -18.33 -6.51 27.64
C GLU A 65 -19.52 -5.54 27.61
N ARG A 66 -19.96 -5.18 26.40
CA ARG A 66 -21.05 -4.24 26.12
C ARG A 66 -22.38 -4.94 25.85
N GLN A 67 -22.36 -6.25 25.64
CA GLN A 67 -23.56 -7.02 25.36
C GLN A 67 -24.53 -6.90 26.51
N GLY A 68 -25.76 -6.55 26.15
CA GLY A 68 -26.85 -6.43 27.09
C GLY A 68 -26.86 -5.16 27.94
N LYS A 69 -25.89 -4.25 27.74
CA LYS A 69 -25.80 -3.01 28.50
C LYS A 69 -26.17 -1.78 27.68
N GLN A 70 -26.51 -1.94 26.40
CA GLN A 70 -26.73 -0.80 25.50
C GLN A 70 -28.18 -0.71 25.01
N LEU A 71 -28.67 0.51 24.83
CA LEU A 71 -29.89 0.78 24.07
C LEU A 71 -29.64 1.79 22.96
N TYR A 72 -30.30 1.56 21.84
CA TYR A 72 -30.41 2.53 20.77
C TYR A 72 -31.69 3.35 20.98
N ILE A 73 -31.54 4.67 21.05
CA ILE A 73 -32.65 5.60 21.20
C ILE A 73 -32.66 6.57 20.03
N ARG A 74 -33.82 6.70 19.37
CA ARG A 74 -34.06 7.67 18.29
C ARG A 74 -35.11 8.69 18.70
N PHE A 75 -34.73 9.96 18.58
CA PHE A 75 -35.51 11.14 18.95
C PHE A 75 -36.29 11.75 17.76
N PRO A 76 -37.41 12.43 18.05
CA PRO A 76 -38.20 13.13 17.05
C PRO A 76 -37.56 14.46 16.60
N HIS A 77 -36.69 15.05 17.42
CA HIS A 77 -36.00 16.31 17.12
C HIS A 77 -34.48 16.14 17.20
N LYS A 78 -33.75 17.15 16.73
CA LYS A 78 -32.29 17.20 16.82
C LYS A 78 -31.86 17.16 18.29
N LEU A 79 -30.77 16.44 18.56
CA LEU A 79 -30.15 16.45 19.89
C LEU A 79 -29.46 17.79 20.13
N PRO A 80 -29.38 18.25 21.40
CA PRO A 80 -28.60 19.43 21.76
C PRO A 80 -27.15 19.33 21.25
N GLU A 81 -26.57 20.47 20.86
CA GLU A 81 -25.18 20.54 20.42
C GLU A 81 -24.20 20.33 21.58
N ASP A 82 -24.53 20.89 22.75
CA ASP A 82 -23.75 20.75 23.97
C ASP A 82 -23.89 19.37 24.62
N ASP A 83 -22.75 18.77 24.97
CA ASP A 83 -22.70 17.41 25.53
C ASP A 83 -23.28 17.33 26.94
N GLU A 84 -23.12 18.38 27.75
CA GLU A 84 -23.69 18.43 29.10
C GLU A 84 -25.22 18.45 29.06
N ASP A 85 -25.79 19.28 28.20
CA ASP A 85 -27.24 19.38 28.06
C ASP A 85 -27.82 18.13 27.42
N PHE A 86 -27.09 17.52 26.48
CA PHE A 86 -27.45 16.21 25.94
C PHE A 86 -27.50 15.13 27.04
N GLN A 87 -26.51 15.09 27.93
CA GLN A 87 -26.52 14.14 29.05
C GLN A 87 -27.67 14.42 30.02
N LYS A 88 -28.00 15.69 30.31
CA LYS A 88 -29.14 16.05 31.16
C LYS A 88 -30.47 15.60 30.55
N VAL A 89 -30.70 15.89 29.25
CA VAL A 89 -31.91 15.46 28.53
C VAL A 89 -32.03 13.94 28.51
N THR A 90 -30.90 13.25 28.36
CA THR A 90 -30.90 11.79 28.32
C THR A 90 -31.14 11.18 29.71
N LYS A 91 -30.52 11.73 30.76
CA LYS A 91 -30.78 11.32 32.16
C LYS A 91 -32.20 11.64 32.63
N ALA A 92 -32.84 12.67 32.07
CA ALA A 92 -34.24 12.98 32.33
C ALA A 92 -35.21 11.89 31.82
N LEU A 93 -34.81 11.09 30.83
CA LEU A 93 -35.61 9.93 30.37
C LEU A 93 -35.57 8.77 31.37
N SER A 94 -34.38 8.49 31.91
CA SER A 94 -34.21 7.46 32.93
C SER A 94 -32.99 7.76 33.81
N PRO A 95 -33.13 7.76 35.14
CA PRO A 95 -32.02 7.98 36.06
C PRO A 95 -31.02 6.81 36.06
N LEU A 96 -31.40 5.65 35.51
CA LEU A 96 -30.55 4.45 35.42
C LEU A 96 -29.48 4.55 34.32
N ILE A 97 -29.41 5.68 33.61
CA ILE A 97 -28.50 5.89 32.49
C ILE A 97 -27.14 6.34 33.02
N LEU A 98 -26.10 5.54 32.75
CA LEU A 98 -24.71 5.90 33.11
C LEU A 98 -24.17 6.96 32.15
N LYS A 99 -24.15 6.62 30.86
CA LYS A 99 -23.56 7.47 29.82
C LYS A 99 -24.36 7.37 28.53
N ALA A 100 -24.52 8.51 27.88
CA ALA A 100 -25.08 8.60 26.54
C ALA A 100 -23.96 8.96 25.55
N HIS A 101 -23.91 8.23 24.44
CA HIS A 101 -22.96 8.43 23.35
C HIS A 101 -23.65 9.12 22.19
N LYS A 102 -23.18 10.33 21.89
CA LYS A 102 -23.64 11.12 20.75
C LYS A 102 -22.96 10.64 19.47
N PRO A 103 -23.69 10.49 18.35
CA PRO A 103 -23.07 10.19 17.07
C PRO A 103 -22.22 11.36 16.58
N ARG A 104 -21.16 11.05 15.82
CA ARG A 104 -20.30 12.07 15.17
C ARG A 104 -21.08 12.98 14.20
N GLN A 105 -22.23 12.53 13.71
CA GLN A 105 -23.07 13.27 12.76
C GLN A 105 -23.81 14.42 13.46
N LYS A 106 -23.61 15.66 13.00
CA LYS A 106 -24.22 16.88 13.58
C LYS A 106 -25.75 16.85 13.67
N HIS A 107 -26.40 16.26 12.66
CA HIS A 107 -27.86 16.18 12.58
C HIS A 107 -28.41 14.82 12.99
N ALA A 108 -27.60 14.02 13.71
CA ALA A 108 -28.08 12.75 14.22
C ALA A 108 -29.22 12.97 15.23
N ARG A 109 -30.29 12.22 15.00
CA ARG A 109 -31.46 12.18 15.88
C ARG A 109 -31.47 10.89 16.69
N PHE A 110 -30.33 10.26 16.89
CA PHE A 110 -30.22 9.01 17.62
C PHE A 110 -29.01 9.06 18.53
N CYS A 111 -29.01 8.21 19.56
CA CYS A 111 -27.87 8.00 20.43
C CYS A 111 -27.81 6.54 20.88
N LEU A 112 -26.63 6.15 21.37
CA LEU A 112 -26.46 4.91 22.13
C LEU A 112 -26.35 5.25 23.61
N ILE A 113 -26.96 4.44 24.46
CA ILE A 113 -26.99 4.64 25.90
C ILE A 113 -26.45 3.41 26.59
N ASP A 114 -25.53 3.61 27.52
CA ASP A 114 -24.93 2.57 28.34
C ASP A 114 -25.59 2.51 29.73
N PHE A 115 -25.88 1.29 30.18
CA PHE A 115 -26.43 0.93 31.49
C PHE A 115 -25.42 0.11 32.30
N GLY A 116 -25.57 0.06 33.62
CA GLY A 116 -24.71 -0.75 34.48
C GLY A 116 -24.99 -2.24 34.34
N SER A 117 -26.27 -2.59 34.21
CA SER A 117 -26.73 -3.98 34.11
C SER A 117 -27.78 -4.20 33.02
N ARG A 118 -27.95 -5.47 32.64
CA ARG A 118 -29.00 -5.91 31.71
C ARG A 118 -30.41 -5.64 32.25
N GLU A 119 -30.59 -5.76 33.55
CA GLU A 119 -31.87 -5.56 34.24
C GLU A 119 -32.28 -4.08 34.25
N GLU A 120 -31.32 -3.19 34.51
CA GLU A 120 -31.52 -1.73 34.40
C GLU A 120 -31.94 -1.34 32.98
N ARG A 121 -31.27 -1.93 31.99
CA ARG A 121 -31.55 -1.71 30.57
C ARG A 121 -32.97 -2.13 30.19
N ASP A 122 -33.41 -3.31 30.62
CA ASP A 122 -34.75 -3.81 30.33
C ASP A 122 -35.84 -3.02 31.09
N THR A 123 -35.54 -2.58 32.31
CA THR A 123 -36.42 -1.71 33.11
C THR A 123 -36.57 -0.35 32.45
N ALA A 124 -35.47 0.27 32.02
CA ALA A 124 -35.47 1.53 31.29
C ALA A 124 -36.20 1.42 29.95
N LEU A 125 -36.02 0.32 29.19
CA LEU A 125 -36.73 0.09 27.94
C LEU A 125 -38.24 0.02 28.14
N LYS A 126 -38.71 -0.68 29.18
CA LYS A 126 -40.14 -0.74 29.53
C LYS A 126 -40.66 0.63 29.96
N ALA A 127 -39.93 1.35 30.81
CA ALA A 127 -40.30 2.67 31.29
C ALA A 127 -40.43 3.69 30.14
N ILE A 128 -39.43 3.74 29.23
CA ILE A 128 -39.42 4.70 28.12
C ILE A 128 -40.52 4.35 27.09
N LYS A 129 -40.76 3.06 26.81
CA LYS A 129 -41.87 2.63 25.94
C LYS A 129 -43.25 2.89 26.55
N ALA A 130 -43.38 2.80 27.87
CA ALA A 130 -44.61 3.15 28.56
C ALA A 130 -44.83 4.67 28.48
N ALA A 131 -43.81 5.46 28.81
CA ALA A 131 -43.87 6.93 28.74
C ALA A 131 -44.24 7.43 27.34
N SER A 132 -43.70 6.82 26.27
CA SER A 132 -44.04 7.23 24.89
C SER A 132 -45.47 6.88 24.47
N LYS A 133 -46.10 5.86 25.10
CA LYS A 133 -47.52 5.52 24.88
C LYS A 133 -48.48 6.43 25.64
N THR A 134 -48.10 6.87 26.86
CA THR A 134 -48.95 7.69 27.74
C THR A 134 -48.91 9.19 27.40
N GLY A 135 -48.35 9.59 26.24
CA GLY A 135 -48.29 10.99 25.81
C GLY A 135 -46.96 11.70 26.09
N GLY A 136 -45.92 10.99 26.52
CA GLY A 136 -44.56 11.49 26.63
C GLY A 136 -43.86 11.69 25.27
N PRO A 137 -42.56 12.03 25.26
CA PRO A 137 -41.83 12.30 24.04
C PRO A 137 -41.84 11.07 23.11
N LYS A 138 -42.15 11.30 21.81
CA LYS A 138 -42.21 10.25 20.77
C LYS A 138 -40.82 9.72 20.43
N VAL A 139 -40.30 8.87 21.30
CA VAL A 139 -38.96 8.29 21.22
C VAL A 139 -39.06 6.82 20.83
N VAL A 140 -38.24 6.40 19.86
CA VAL A 140 -38.14 5.00 19.43
C VAL A 140 -36.95 4.36 20.14
N VAL A 141 -37.19 3.27 20.86
CA VAL A 141 -36.15 2.53 21.60
C VAL A 141 -36.03 1.13 21.04
N SER A 142 -34.81 0.74 20.67
CA SER A 142 -34.49 -0.59 20.17
C SER A 142 -33.19 -1.13 20.76
N ILE A 143 -33.05 -2.45 20.73
CA ILE A 143 -31.80 -3.11 21.05
C ILE A 143 -30.83 -2.91 19.87
N PRO A 144 -29.58 -2.47 20.11
CA PRO A 144 -28.59 -2.31 19.05
C PRO A 144 -28.33 -3.62 18.30
N ARG A 145 -28.18 -3.56 16.97
CA ARG A 145 -27.78 -4.74 16.16
C ARG A 145 -26.41 -5.29 16.54
N THR A 146 -25.58 -4.45 17.15
CA THR A 146 -24.28 -4.80 17.72
C THR A 146 -24.36 -5.79 18.89
N GLU A 147 -25.55 -6.05 19.44
CA GLU A 147 -25.74 -7.10 20.44
C GLU A 147 -25.90 -8.50 19.83
N SER A 148 -26.19 -8.61 18.52
CA SER A 148 -26.34 -9.93 17.88
C SER A 148 -24.99 -10.57 17.58
N ASP A 149 -24.84 -11.85 17.95
CA ASP A 149 -23.62 -12.61 17.70
C ASP A 149 -23.31 -12.73 16.19
N GLU A 150 -24.37 -12.82 15.37
CA GLU A 150 -24.26 -12.84 13.91
C GLU A 150 -23.56 -11.58 13.36
N PHE A 151 -23.90 -10.40 13.90
CA PHE A 151 -23.27 -9.14 13.48
C PHE A 151 -21.81 -9.07 13.91
N VAL A 152 -21.49 -9.56 15.11
CA VAL A 152 -20.10 -9.62 15.59
C VAL A 152 -19.27 -10.56 14.70
N GLN A 153 -19.82 -11.72 14.34
CA GLN A 153 -19.20 -12.67 13.42
C GLN A 153 -18.99 -12.07 12.02
N GLU A 154 -19.99 -11.37 11.47
CA GLU A 154 -19.86 -10.67 10.18
C GLU A 154 -18.74 -9.62 10.22
N LEU A 155 -18.63 -8.88 11.33
CA LEU A 155 -17.62 -7.85 11.52
C LEU A 155 -16.21 -8.47 11.60
N VAL A 156 -16.06 -9.57 12.32
CA VAL A 156 -14.83 -10.37 12.36
C VAL A 156 -14.47 -10.87 10.96
N GLN A 157 -15.40 -11.51 10.25
CA GLN A 157 -15.17 -12.02 8.90
C GLN A 157 -14.77 -10.89 7.93
N ARG A 158 -15.43 -9.73 7.98
CA ARG A 158 -15.08 -8.57 7.16
C ARG A 158 -13.66 -8.10 7.44
N LYS A 159 -13.24 -8.10 8.71
CA LYS A 159 -11.89 -7.69 9.11
C LYS A 159 -10.83 -8.69 8.61
N VAL A 160 -11.07 -9.99 8.79
CA VAL A 160 -10.20 -11.07 8.28
C VAL A 160 -10.04 -10.96 6.76
N ASN A 161 -11.16 -10.90 6.03
CA ASN A 161 -11.17 -10.75 4.57
C ASN A 161 -10.40 -9.51 4.09
N THR A 162 -10.46 -8.41 4.83
CA THR A 162 -9.72 -7.18 4.48
C THR A 162 -8.22 -7.36 4.65
N LEU A 163 -7.79 -8.02 5.72
CA LEU A 163 -6.38 -8.33 5.96
C LEU A 163 -5.84 -9.30 4.92
N GLU A 164 -6.60 -10.33 4.57
CA GLU A 164 -6.25 -11.28 3.52
C GLU A 164 -6.11 -10.60 2.16
N LYS A 165 -7.06 -9.73 1.77
CA LYS A 165 -6.99 -8.94 0.54
C LYS A 165 -5.76 -8.03 0.52
N LYS A 166 -5.42 -7.38 1.65
CA LYS A 166 -4.22 -6.54 1.75
C LYS A 166 -2.95 -7.38 1.57
N LYS A 167 -2.87 -8.54 2.23
CA LYS A 167 -1.74 -9.49 2.08
C LYS A 167 -1.62 -9.98 0.64
N ALA A 168 -2.72 -10.39 0.00
CA ALA A 168 -2.74 -10.86 -1.37
C ALA A 168 -2.31 -9.76 -2.36
N LYS A 169 -2.82 -8.54 -2.21
CA LYS A 169 -2.41 -7.38 -3.02
C LYS A 169 -0.93 -7.08 -2.87
N SER A 170 -0.39 -7.15 -1.65
CA SER A 170 1.04 -6.96 -1.39
C SER A 170 1.89 -8.03 -2.09
N ARG A 171 1.51 -9.31 -1.98
CA ARG A 171 2.18 -10.42 -2.69
C ARG A 171 2.18 -10.21 -4.21
N LEU A 172 1.04 -9.83 -4.78
CA LEU A 172 0.93 -9.55 -6.22
C LEU A 172 1.83 -8.38 -6.63
N ARG A 173 1.84 -7.28 -5.87
CA ARG A 173 2.73 -6.13 -6.13
C ARG A 173 4.20 -6.55 -6.06
N ARG A 174 4.59 -7.37 -5.08
CA ARG A 174 5.97 -7.88 -4.94
C ARG A 174 6.35 -8.76 -6.12
N ALA A 175 5.49 -9.70 -6.53
CA ALA A 175 5.70 -10.54 -7.71
C ALA A 175 5.79 -9.70 -9.00
N SER A 176 4.92 -8.71 -9.17
CA SER A 176 4.95 -7.79 -10.31
C SER A 176 6.23 -6.95 -10.33
N LYS A 177 6.69 -6.44 -9.18
CA LYS A 177 7.94 -5.67 -9.06
C LYS A 177 9.15 -6.55 -9.36
N LEU A 178 9.16 -7.80 -8.89
CA LEU A 178 10.22 -8.77 -9.21
C LEU A 178 10.24 -9.13 -10.69
N ALA A 179 9.09 -9.31 -11.31
CA ALA A 179 8.97 -9.55 -12.75
C ALA A 179 9.49 -8.37 -13.59
N LEU A 180 9.28 -7.13 -13.13
CA LEU A 180 9.83 -5.92 -13.76
C LEU A 180 11.34 -5.76 -13.51
N ARG A 181 11.81 -6.04 -12.28
CA ARG A 181 13.23 -5.88 -11.89
C ARG A 181 14.14 -6.94 -12.50
N SER A 182 13.67 -8.17 -12.64
CA SER A 182 14.46 -9.28 -13.19
C SER A 182 14.66 -9.19 -14.71
N LYS A 183 13.92 -8.32 -15.41
CA LYS A 183 13.78 -8.39 -16.85
C LYS A 183 13.69 -6.99 -17.47
N ASN A 184 14.85 -6.42 -17.81
CA ASN A 184 15.02 -5.27 -18.71
C ASN A 184 14.59 -5.64 -20.16
N PHE A 185 13.35 -6.09 -20.35
CA PHE A 185 12.82 -6.49 -21.65
C PHE A 185 12.30 -5.27 -22.37
N THR A 186 13.14 -4.70 -23.20
CA THR A 186 12.74 -3.70 -24.19
C THR A 186 12.26 -4.41 -25.46
N SER A 187 11.35 -3.77 -26.21
CA SER A 187 10.99 -4.21 -27.56
C SER A 187 12.14 -4.01 -28.56
N SER A 188 13.21 -3.33 -28.13
CA SER A 188 14.42 -3.10 -28.90
C SER A 188 15.53 -4.08 -28.52
N VAL A 189 16.17 -4.61 -29.55
CA VAL A 189 17.21 -5.62 -29.45
C VAL A 189 18.45 -5.11 -30.19
N VAL A 190 19.62 -5.33 -29.62
CA VAL A 190 20.92 -5.00 -30.20
C VAL A 190 21.57 -6.30 -30.69
N ILE A 191 21.87 -6.33 -31.99
CA ILE A 191 22.71 -7.35 -32.61
C ILE A 191 24.15 -6.87 -32.59
N THR A 192 25.01 -7.70 -32.03
CA THR A 192 26.46 -7.53 -32.04
C THR A 192 27.10 -8.62 -32.91
N ASN A 193 28.33 -8.36 -33.38
CA ASN A 193 29.06 -9.25 -34.29
C ASN A 193 28.42 -9.38 -35.69
N LEU A 194 27.80 -8.30 -36.20
CA LEU A 194 27.27 -8.28 -37.57
C LEU A 194 28.42 -8.02 -38.56
N PRO A 195 28.52 -8.73 -39.69
CA PRO A 195 29.51 -8.41 -40.73
C PRO A 195 29.37 -6.98 -41.23
N GLN A 196 30.50 -6.33 -41.55
CA GLN A 196 30.48 -4.96 -42.07
C GLN A 196 29.77 -4.85 -43.43
N SER A 197 29.79 -5.92 -44.22
CA SER A 197 29.09 -6.03 -45.51
C SER A 197 27.57 -6.21 -45.38
N ALA A 198 27.05 -6.44 -44.16
CA ALA A 198 25.65 -6.74 -43.96
C ALA A 198 24.77 -5.52 -44.27
N SER A 199 23.75 -5.73 -45.09
CA SER A 199 22.80 -4.68 -45.46
C SER A 199 21.56 -4.67 -44.56
N THR A 200 20.85 -3.54 -44.51
CA THR A 200 19.58 -3.42 -43.78
C THR A 200 18.52 -4.39 -44.30
N ALA A 201 18.52 -4.69 -45.60
CA ALA A 201 17.62 -5.65 -46.23
C ALA A 201 17.89 -7.10 -45.76
N GLU A 202 19.16 -7.49 -45.60
CA GLU A 202 19.53 -8.81 -45.09
C GLU A 202 19.14 -8.99 -43.61
N VAL A 203 19.33 -7.95 -42.80
CA VAL A 203 18.89 -7.94 -41.41
C VAL A 203 17.36 -8.05 -41.32
N ARG A 204 16.61 -7.37 -42.19
CA ARG A 204 15.14 -7.52 -42.28
C ARG A 204 14.70 -8.92 -42.72
N LYS A 205 15.47 -9.61 -43.57
CA LYS A 205 15.18 -11.03 -43.90
C LYS A 205 15.31 -11.95 -42.68
N LEU A 206 16.26 -11.67 -41.78
CA LEU A 206 16.42 -12.42 -40.53
C LEU A 206 15.36 -12.08 -39.47
N PHE A 207 14.84 -10.86 -39.49
CA PHE A 207 13.82 -10.34 -38.59
C PHE A 207 12.65 -9.77 -39.39
N PRO A 208 11.77 -10.62 -39.96
CA PRO A 208 10.72 -10.19 -40.88
C PRO A 208 9.70 -9.24 -40.22
N ASN A 209 9.51 -9.39 -38.90
CA ASN A 209 8.58 -8.55 -38.13
C ASN A 209 9.27 -7.29 -37.56
N ALA A 210 10.48 -6.93 -37.99
CA ALA A 210 11.14 -5.73 -37.50
C ALA A 210 10.44 -4.45 -37.99
N VAL A 211 10.05 -3.58 -37.07
CA VAL A 211 9.45 -2.26 -37.34
C VAL A 211 10.52 -1.28 -37.82
N ASP A 212 11.67 -1.29 -37.15
CA ASP A 212 12.81 -0.44 -37.50
C ASP A 212 14.13 -1.20 -37.37
N VAL A 213 15.08 -0.89 -38.24
CA VAL A 213 16.41 -1.49 -38.29
C VAL A 213 17.44 -0.40 -38.54
N HIS A 214 18.28 -0.16 -37.54
CA HIS A 214 19.32 0.85 -37.60
C HIS A 214 20.70 0.22 -37.45
N ILE A 215 21.53 0.29 -38.49
CA ILE A 215 22.89 -0.26 -38.49
C ILE A 215 23.88 0.87 -38.20
N LYS A 216 24.72 0.69 -37.17
CA LYS A 216 25.84 1.57 -36.84
C LYS A 216 27.15 0.80 -37.02
N PRO A 217 28.10 1.32 -37.83
CA PRO A 217 29.44 0.75 -37.87
C PRO A 217 30.10 0.93 -36.50
N ARG A 218 30.86 -0.07 -36.03
CA ARG A 218 31.66 0.09 -34.81
C ARG A 218 32.86 1.00 -35.08
N LYS A 219 33.21 1.78 -34.06
CA LYS A 219 34.45 2.58 -34.02
C LYS A 219 35.49 1.87 -33.13
N GLY A 220 36.77 1.94 -33.47
CA GLY A 220 37.88 1.38 -32.67
C GLY A 220 38.33 -0.02 -33.12
N LYS A 221 38.95 -0.81 -32.22
CA LYS A 221 39.65 -2.08 -32.56
C LYS A 221 38.80 -3.22 -33.19
N LEU A 222 37.48 -3.05 -33.30
CA LEU A 222 36.54 -4.00 -33.92
C LEU A 222 35.85 -3.40 -35.17
N VAL A 223 36.59 -2.67 -36.02
CA VAL A 223 36.06 -2.04 -37.25
C VAL A 223 35.40 -3.05 -38.19
N ASN A 224 35.89 -4.29 -38.21
CA ASN A 224 35.42 -5.35 -39.12
C ASN A 224 34.01 -5.87 -38.78
N SER A 225 33.39 -5.35 -37.72
CA SER A 225 32.04 -5.73 -37.27
C SER A 225 31.15 -4.50 -37.05
N SER A 226 29.90 -4.60 -37.43
CA SER A 226 28.86 -3.60 -37.22
C SER A 226 27.94 -4.00 -36.06
N ILE A 227 27.20 -3.02 -35.54
CA ILE A 227 26.11 -3.23 -34.57
C ILE A 227 24.80 -2.84 -35.27
N ALA A 228 23.75 -3.65 -35.09
CA ALA A 228 22.41 -3.25 -35.50
C ALA A 228 21.49 -3.14 -34.29
N THR A 229 20.69 -2.08 -34.24
CA THR A 229 19.57 -1.96 -33.31
C THR A 229 18.29 -2.25 -34.08
N ILE A 230 17.50 -3.19 -33.58
CA ILE A 230 16.25 -3.62 -34.18
C ILE A 230 15.13 -3.35 -33.19
N THR A 231 14.06 -2.72 -33.65
CA THR A 231 12.84 -2.54 -32.88
C THR A 231 11.77 -3.51 -33.39
N LEU A 232 11.28 -4.35 -32.49
CA LEU A 232 10.21 -5.31 -32.75
C LEU A 232 8.87 -4.79 -32.22
N PRO A 233 7.73 -5.24 -32.75
CA PRO A 233 6.41 -4.74 -32.38
C PRO A 233 6.02 -5.12 -30.94
N SER A 234 6.61 -6.19 -30.37
CA SER A 234 6.31 -6.64 -29.01
C SER A 234 7.54 -7.15 -28.26
N THR A 235 7.54 -7.00 -26.93
CA THR A 235 8.57 -7.56 -26.04
C THR A 235 8.58 -9.11 -26.04
N MET A 236 7.48 -9.74 -26.44
CA MET A 236 7.40 -11.19 -26.64
C MET A 236 8.24 -11.65 -27.83
N GLU A 237 8.17 -10.92 -28.94
CA GLU A 237 8.93 -11.25 -30.14
C GLU A 237 10.43 -11.00 -29.95
N ALA A 238 10.81 -9.94 -29.22
CA ALA A 238 12.19 -9.67 -28.86
C ALA A 238 12.84 -10.82 -28.05
N ARG A 239 12.07 -11.42 -27.13
CA ARG A 239 12.50 -12.64 -26.41
C ARG A 239 12.64 -13.85 -27.32
N ALA A 240 11.67 -14.07 -28.21
CA ALA A 240 11.71 -15.19 -29.15
C ALA A 240 12.92 -15.08 -30.09
N ALA A 241 13.25 -13.85 -30.50
CA ALA A 241 14.37 -13.58 -31.39
C ALA A 241 15.73 -13.77 -30.69
N MET A 242 15.86 -13.41 -29.41
CA MET A 242 17.08 -13.67 -28.62
C MET A 242 17.40 -15.15 -28.41
N LYS A 243 16.38 -16.01 -28.31
CA LYS A 243 16.57 -17.45 -28.11
C LYS A 243 16.99 -18.18 -29.38
N LYS A 244 16.78 -17.56 -30.56
CA LYS A 244 17.13 -18.16 -31.85
C LYS A 244 18.57 -17.80 -32.21
N LYS A 245 19.43 -18.80 -32.30
CA LYS A 245 20.76 -18.64 -32.90
C LYS A 245 20.59 -18.33 -34.39
N ARG A 246 21.21 -17.25 -34.85
CA ARG A 246 21.17 -16.81 -36.24
C ARG A 246 22.60 -16.54 -36.68
N SER A 247 22.93 -16.92 -37.91
CA SER A 247 24.20 -16.62 -38.54
C SER A 247 23.97 -15.83 -39.82
N LEU A 248 24.90 -14.93 -40.14
CA LEU A 248 24.90 -14.15 -41.37
C LEU A 248 26.33 -14.10 -41.90
N GLY A 249 26.52 -14.48 -43.17
CA GLY A 249 27.84 -14.51 -43.80
C GLY A 249 28.87 -15.39 -43.07
N GLY A 250 28.44 -16.51 -42.47
CA GLY A 250 29.31 -17.41 -41.72
C GLY A 250 29.67 -16.95 -40.28
N THR A 251 29.17 -15.79 -39.85
CA THR A 251 29.36 -15.29 -38.48
C THR A 251 28.11 -15.51 -37.63
N GLU A 252 28.27 -15.99 -36.39
CA GLU A 252 27.16 -16.11 -35.44
C GLU A 252 26.83 -14.75 -34.82
N LEU A 253 25.55 -14.37 -34.90
CA LEU A 253 25.04 -13.10 -34.42
C LEU A 253 24.70 -13.20 -32.93
N ILE A 254 25.19 -12.25 -32.14
CA ILE A 254 24.89 -12.19 -30.70
C ILE A 254 23.82 -11.14 -30.47
N VAL A 255 22.64 -11.61 -30.08
CA VAL A 255 21.41 -10.82 -29.93
C VAL A 255 21.16 -10.53 -28.45
N ARG A 256 21.07 -9.27 -28.04
CA ARG A 256 20.87 -8.84 -26.64
C ARG A 256 19.80 -7.75 -26.52
N PHE A 257 19.13 -7.62 -25.38
CA PHE A 257 18.23 -6.49 -25.14
C PHE A 257 18.99 -5.16 -25.09
N ASP A 258 18.36 -4.09 -25.60
CA ASP A 258 18.91 -2.75 -25.45
C ASP A 258 18.70 -2.25 -24.02
N THR A 259 19.80 -2.11 -23.27
CA THR A 259 19.82 -1.67 -21.87
C THR A 259 20.09 -0.17 -21.71
N GLN A 260 20.07 0.61 -22.80
CA GLN A 260 20.48 2.03 -22.80
C GLN A 260 19.75 2.93 -21.79
N LYS A 261 18.55 2.58 -21.31
CA LYS A 261 17.82 3.39 -20.32
C LYS A 261 18.34 3.25 -18.87
N VAL A 262 19.23 2.31 -18.57
CA VAL A 262 19.72 2.10 -17.19
C VAL A 262 20.92 3.00 -16.83
N LYS A 263 21.60 3.63 -17.79
CA LYS A 263 22.85 4.39 -17.55
C LYS A 263 22.71 5.89 -17.25
N LYS A 264 21.57 6.36 -16.73
CA LYS A 264 21.46 7.75 -16.20
C LYS A 264 20.90 7.78 -14.79
N GLY A 265 21.58 7.09 -13.88
CA GLY A 265 21.43 7.26 -12.43
C GLY A 265 22.73 7.67 -11.74
N GLY A 266 23.73 8.16 -12.49
CA GLY A 266 24.97 8.70 -11.93
C GLY A 266 24.70 10.03 -11.25
N GLY A 267 24.19 9.97 -10.01
CA GLY A 267 24.06 11.13 -9.14
C GLY A 267 25.41 11.82 -9.03
N LYS A 268 25.46 13.09 -9.46
CA LYS A 268 26.60 13.95 -9.19
C LYS A 268 26.67 14.14 -7.68
N ALA A 269 27.59 13.43 -7.02
CA ALA A 269 27.93 13.69 -5.63
C ALA A 269 28.36 15.17 -5.52
N LYS A 270 27.51 16.00 -4.90
CA LYS A 270 27.83 17.38 -4.54
C LYS A 270 28.97 17.32 -3.52
N LYS A 271 30.18 17.68 -3.96
CA LYS A 271 31.33 17.88 -3.10
C LYS A 271 31.09 19.17 -2.30
N ASN A 272 30.64 19.04 -1.05
CA ASN A 272 30.54 20.16 -0.12
C ASN A 272 31.95 20.65 0.23
N ASN A 273 32.41 21.73 -0.40
CA ASN A 273 33.57 22.47 0.09
C ASN A 273 33.15 23.27 1.31
N LYS A 274 33.51 22.76 2.48
CA LYS A 274 33.42 23.46 3.77
C LYS A 274 34.64 24.39 3.86
N THR A 275 34.46 25.65 3.48
CA THR A 275 35.46 26.70 3.66
C THR A 275 35.65 26.91 5.17
N LYS A 276 36.78 26.45 5.71
CA LYS A 276 37.23 26.78 7.07
C LYS A 276 37.69 28.23 7.06
N SER A 277 37.05 29.03 7.90
CA SER A 277 37.53 30.32 8.39
C SER A 277 38.90 30.18 9.05
N SER A 278 39.92 30.85 8.54
CA SER A 278 41.19 31.07 9.23
C SER A 278 41.26 32.52 9.70
N THR A 279 41.07 32.72 11.00
CA THR A 279 41.42 33.94 11.73
C THR A 279 42.93 34.00 11.98
N ASN A 280 43.50 35.17 11.66
CA ASN A 280 44.65 35.88 12.24
C ASN A 280 46.00 35.17 12.44
N ALA A 281 47.05 35.73 11.83
CA ALA A 281 48.05 36.54 12.55
C ALA A 281 49.12 37.10 11.58
N ALA A 282 49.56 38.31 11.88
CA ALA A 282 50.54 39.10 11.14
C ALA A 282 51.98 38.57 11.23
N SER A 283 52.77 38.77 10.18
CA SER A 283 54.19 39.12 10.31
C SER A 283 54.81 39.64 8.99
N LYS A 284 55.35 40.87 9.11
CA LYS A 284 56.60 41.41 8.53
C LYS A 284 56.81 41.38 7.01
N THR A 285 56.74 42.60 6.47
CA THR A 285 57.62 43.23 5.48
C THR A 285 58.94 42.52 5.18
N ASP A 286 59.20 42.26 3.90
CA ASP A 286 60.55 42.21 3.34
C ASP A 286 60.59 42.98 2.01
N GLU A 287 61.60 43.85 1.93
CA GLU A 287 61.92 44.78 0.87
C GLU A 287 62.41 44.04 -0.40
N ILE A 288 61.90 44.41 -1.57
CA ILE A 288 62.45 43.99 -2.85
C ILE A 288 63.53 45.00 -3.25
N LYS A 289 64.81 44.62 -3.12
CA LYS A 289 65.92 45.29 -3.80
C LYS A 289 65.99 44.81 -5.25
N ILE A 290 65.75 45.74 -6.17
CA ILE A 290 66.08 45.59 -7.60
C ILE A 290 67.52 46.05 -7.76
N TYR A 291 68.38 45.18 -8.30
CA TYR A 291 69.67 45.60 -8.89
C TYR A 291 69.61 45.36 -10.40
N ASN A 292 70.13 46.35 -11.13
CA ASN A 292 70.47 46.27 -12.55
C ASN A 292 71.53 45.19 -12.82
#